data_AF-A0A356UBZ0-F1
#
_entry.id   AF-A0A356UBZ0-F1
#
_cell.length_a   1.000
_cell.length_b   1.000
_cell.length_c   1.000
_cell.angle_alpha   90.00
_cell.angle_beta   90.00
_cell.angle_gamma   90.00
#
_symmetry.space_group_name_H-M   'P 1'
#
loop_
_entity.id
_entity.type
_entity.pdbx_description
1 polymer ?
#
loop_
_entity_poly.entity_id
_entity_poly.type
_entity_poly.pdbx_seq_one_letter_code
_entity_poly.pdbx_strand_id
1 'polypeptide(L)'
;AFHDLEDPTNPNKLRVSAKPLLMPGARDCLVRETDYVHVPNVVFSCGALIGADDTVAIYYGGNDTVMNVGLANIEILNEMCNVFPLDPLTGKHLYAL
;
A
#
# COMPACT_ATOMS: atom_id res chain seq x y z
N ALA A 1 4.87 -6.10 -15.86
CA ALA A 1 3.68 -6.14 -14.98
C ALA A 1 4.02 -6.92 -13.71
N PHE A 2 3.43 -6.59 -12.56
CA PHE A 2 3.66 -7.26 -11.26
C PHE A 2 2.81 -8.51 -11.05
N HIS A 3 2.02 -8.86 -12.07
CA HIS A 3 1.26 -10.08 -12.24
C HIS A 3 1.26 -10.40 -13.75
N ASP A 4 0.88 -11.62 -14.12
CA ASP A 4 0.65 -11.95 -15.52
C ASP A 4 -0.62 -11.24 -16.03
N LEU A 5 -0.55 -10.62 -17.21
CA LEU A 5 -1.70 -9.91 -17.79
C LEU A 5 -2.71 -10.87 -18.44
N GLU A 6 -2.28 -12.06 -18.86
CA GLU A 6 -3.15 -13.07 -19.46
C GLU A 6 -3.74 -13.99 -18.39
N ASP A 7 -2.94 -14.37 -17.39
CA ASP A 7 -3.38 -15.18 -16.25
C ASP A 7 -3.00 -14.54 -14.90
N PRO A 8 -3.76 -13.54 -14.40
CA PRO A 8 -3.43 -12.83 -13.17
C PRO A 8 -3.38 -13.72 -11.92
N THR A 9 -3.80 -14.99 -12.01
CA THR A 9 -3.75 -15.97 -10.92
C THR A 9 -2.43 -16.72 -10.84
N ASN A 10 -1.56 -16.62 -11.86
CA ASN A 10 -0.28 -17.33 -11.91
C ASN A 10 0.69 -16.84 -10.83
N PRO A 11 0.97 -17.63 -9.79
CA PRO A 11 1.78 -17.18 -8.65
C PRO A 11 3.25 -16.99 -9.03
N ASN A 12 3.74 -17.63 -10.10
CA ASN A 12 5.14 -17.50 -10.54
C ASN A 12 5.45 -16.15 -11.18
N LYS A 13 4.41 -15.37 -11.54
CA LYS A 13 4.55 -14.02 -12.09
C LYS A 13 4.02 -12.93 -11.16
N LEU A 14 3.52 -13.30 -9.98
CA LEU A 14 3.06 -12.35 -8.97
C LEU A 14 4.26 -11.84 -8.17
N ARG A 15 4.36 -10.51 -8.05
CA ARG A 15 5.44 -9.83 -7.35
C ARG A 15 4.85 -9.02 -6.20
N VAL A 16 5.29 -9.31 -4.98
CA VAL A 16 4.76 -8.71 -3.75
C VAL A 16 5.92 -8.17 -2.91
N SER A 17 5.73 -6.97 -2.35
CA SER A 17 6.64 -6.42 -1.35
C SER A 17 6.26 -6.93 0.05
N ALA A 18 7.25 -7.37 0.81
CA ALA A 18 7.10 -7.69 2.23
C ALA A 18 6.95 -6.44 3.10
N LYS A 19 7.20 -5.24 2.57
CA LYS A 19 7.05 -3.97 3.29
C LYS A 19 5.69 -3.35 2.98
N PRO A 20 4.89 -3.01 3.99
CA PRO A 20 3.63 -2.33 3.77
C PRO A 20 3.89 -0.91 3.24
N LEU A 21 3.04 -0.47 2.31
CA LEU A 21 3.06 0.91 1.83
C LEU A 21 2.40 1.87 2.82
N LEU A 22 1.30 1.43 3.43
CA LEU A 22 0.56 2.18 4.44
C LEU A 22 0.57 1.41 5.75
N MET A 23 0.83 2.13 6.84
CA MET A 23 0.72 1.63 8.21
C MET A 23 0.05 2.72 9.05
N PRO A 24 -0.83 2.36 10.00
CA PRO A 24 -1.46 3.37 10.85
C PRO A 24 -0.42 4.15 11.66
N GLY A 25 -0.38 5.46 11.45
CA GLY A 25 0.43 6.39 12.20
C GLY A 25 -0.42 7.52 12.80
N ALA A 26 0.15 8.27 13.74
CA ALA A 26 -0.55 9.39 14.40
C ALA A 26 -1.04 10.47 13.41
N ARG A 27 -0.37 10.61 12.24
CA ARG A 27 -0.76 11.55 11.19
C ARG A 27 -1.84 10.98 10.28
N ASP A 28 -1.78 9.68 9.99
CA ASP A 28 -2.76 8.96 9.17
C ASP A 28 -4.12 8.86 9.89
N CYS A 29 -4.10 8.87 11.21
CA CYS A 29 -5.27 8.68 12.07
C CYS A 29 -5.64 9.95 12.85
N LEU A 30 -5.26 11.13 12.34
CA LEU A 30 -5.41 12.40 13.06
C LEU A 30 -6.88 12.81 13.22
N VAL A 31 -7.34 12.88 14.45
CA VAL A 31 -8.65 13.41 14.87
C VAL A 31 -8.48 14.29 16.10
N ARG A 32 -9.49 15.09 16.47
CA ARG A 32 -9.50 15.80 17.75
C ARG A 32 -9.79 14.82 18.88
N GLU A 33 -9.40 15.18 20.10
CA GLU A 33 -9.55 14.33 21.29
C GLU A 33 -11.01 13.92 21.58
N THR A 34 -11.97 14.79 21.22
CA THR A 34 -13.39 14.54 21.44
C THR A 34 -14.11 13.94 20.23
N ASP A 35 -13.41 13.72 19.11
CA ASP A 35 -14.03 13.22 17.90
C ASP A 35 -14.36 11.73 18.03
N TYR A 36 -15.46 11.31 17.39
CA TYR A 36 -15.79 9.89 17.26
C TYR A 36 -14.78 9.19 16.37
N VAL A 37 -14.32 8.01 16.79
CA VAL A 37 -13.50 7.10 15.99
C VAL A 37 -14.27 5.82 15.75
N HIS A 38 -14.49 5.46 14.48
CA HIS A 38 -15.23 4.25 14.14
C HIS A 38 -14.43 2.96 14.43
N VAL A 39 -13.23 2.85 13.87
CA VAL A 39 -12.34 1.70 14.07
C VAL A 39 -10.90 2.18 14.25
N PRO A 40 -10.32 2.16 15.47
CA PRO A 40 -8.98 2.69 15.68
C PRO A 40 -7.88 1.79 15.08
N ASN A 41 -6.72 2.39 14.77
CA ASN A 41 -5.50 1.69 14.34
C ASN A 41 -5.67 0.90 13.03
N VAL A 42 -6.45 1.45 12.09
CA VAL A 42 -6.62 0.90 10.74
C VAL A 42 -6.32 1.98 9.70
N VAL A 43 -5.71 1.56 8.60
CA VAL A 43 -5.64 2.33 7.36
C VAL A 43 -6.08 1.43 6.21
N PHE A 44 -6.78 2.00 5.23
CA PHE A 44 -7.24 1.23 4.07
C PHE A 44 -7.34 2.13 2.84
N SER A 45 -6.78 1.67 1.71
CA SER A 45 -6.82 2.41 0.44
C SER A 45 -8.13 2.16 -0.30
N CYS A 46 -8.79 3.22 -0.76
CA CYS A 46 -10.06 3.16 -1.50
C CYS A 46 -9.92 3.60 -2.96
N GLY A 47 -8.78 4.17 -3.35
CA GLY A 47 -8.54 4.57 -4.72
C GLY A 47 -7.12 5.07 -4.98
N ALA A 48 -6.69 4.97 -6.23
CA ALA A 48 -5.45 5.55 -6.71
C ALA A 48 -5.70 6.28 -8.03
N LEU A 49 -5.12 7.46 -8.19
CA LEU A 49 -5.18 8.27 -9.40
C LEU A 49 -3.77 8.52 -9.93
N ILE A 50 -3.58 8.29 -11.23
CA ILE A 50 -2.33 8.63 -11.91
C ILE A 50 -2.29 10.15 -12.11
N GLY A 51 -1.19 10.77 -11.67
CA GLY A 51 -0.90 12.19 -11.85
C GLY A 51 0.09 12.43 -13.00
N ALA A 52 0.68 13.63 -13.03
CA ALA A 52 1.80 13.94 -13.92
C ALA A 52 3.12 13.34 -13.40
N ASP A 53 4.09 13.16 -14.30
CA ASP A 53 5.48 12.81 -13.98
C ASP A 53 5.61 11.59 -13.06
N ASP A 54 4.96 10.47 -13.43
CA ASP A 54 4.98 9.20 -12.71
C ASP A 54 4.47 9.26 -11.26
N THR A 55 3.80 10.35 -10.89
CA THR A 55 3.16 10.48 -9.57
C THR A 55 1.86 9.70 -9.54
N VAL A 56 1.59 9.04 -8.41
CA VAL A 56 0.31 8.44 -8.08
C VAL A 56 -0.21 9.07 -6.78
N ALA A 57 -1.47 9.50 -6.79
CA ALA A 57 -2.19 9.91 -5.60
C ALA A 57 -2.99 8.73 -5.06
N ILE A 58 -2.76 8.34 -3.82
CA ILE A 58 -3.43 7.22 -3.15
C ILE A 58 -4.35 7.81 -2.09
N TYR A 59 -5.65 7.58 -2.25
CA TYR A 59 -6.67 7.96 -1.28
C TYR A 59 -6.89 6.81 -0.31
N TYR A 60 -6.76 7.09 0.98
CA TYR A 60 -6.87 6.07 2.01
C TYR A 60 -7.54 6.61 3.26
N GLY A 61 -8.37 5.77 3.86
CA GLY A 61 -8.99 6.04 5.15
C GLY A 61 -8.01 5.80 6.29
N GLY A 62 -8.16 6.57 7.36
CA GLY A 62 -7.55 6.32 8.66
C GLY A 62 -8.61 6.24 9.75
N ASN A 63 -8.45 5.28 10.66
CA ASN A 63 -9.38 5.05 11.77
C ASN A 63 -10.86 4.78 11.37
N ASP A 64 -11.11 4.38 10.12
CA ASP A 64 -12.44 4.39 9.49
C ASP A 64 -13.22 5.70 9.73
N THR A 65 -12.51 6.82 9.82
CA THR A 65 -13.06 8.11 10.27
C THR A 65 -12.60 9.28 9.39
N VAL A 66 -11.30 9.33 9.07
CA VAL A 66 -10.71 10.40 8.26
C VAL A 66 -10.28 9.90 6.90
N MET A 67 -10.22 10.80 5.92
CA MET A 67 -9.70 10.53 4.59
C MET A 67 -8.38 11.27 4.40
N ASN A 68 -7.37 10.55 3.90
CA ASN A 68 -6.04 11.05 3.62
C ASN A 68 -5.74 10.94 2.12
N VAL A 69 -4.69 11.65 1.70
CA VAL A 69 -4.06 11.48 0.39
C VAL A 69 -2.56 11.33 0.56
N GLY A 70 -1.99 10.26 0.01
CA GLY A 70 -0.56 10.03 -0.09
C GLY A 70 -0.10 10.22 -1.53
N LEU A 71 1.00 10.94 -1.75
CA LEU A 71 1.63 11.06 -3.06
C LEU A 71 2.88 10.19 -3.10
N ALA A 72 3.02 9.38 -4.13
CA ALA A 72 4.20 8.55 -4.35
C ALA A 72 4.59 8.57 -5.83
N ASN A 73 5.84 8.24 -6.13
CA ASN A 73 6.26 7.95 -7.49
C ASN A 73 6.04 6.45 -7.77
N ILE A 74 5.39 6.11 -8.89
CA ILE A 74 5.03 4.73 -9.21
C ILE A 74 6.25 3.84 -9.39
N GLU A 75 7.38 4.35 -9.89
CA GLU A 75 8.61 3.59 -10.07
C GLU A 75 9.25 3.22 -8.73
N ILE A 76 9.13 4.08 -7.72
CA ILE A 76 9.56 3.73 -6.35
C ILE A 76 8.70 2.60 -5.80
N LEU A 77 7.37 2.67 -5.96
CA LEU A 77 6.46 1.61 -5.51
C LEU A 77 6.74 0.27 -6.21
N ASN A 78 7.02 0.33 -7.52
CA ASN A 78 7.44 -0.80 -8.33
C ASN A 78 8.73 -1.44 -7.79
N GLU A 79 9.72 -0.61 -7.45
CA GLU A 79 11.02 -1.08 -6.97
C GLU A 79 10.96 -1.70 -5.57
N MET A 80 10.01 -1.31 -4.72
CA MET A 80 9.80 -1.95 -3.42
C MET A 80 9.53 -3.46 -3.51
N CYS A 81 8.92 -3.92 -4.62
CA CYS A 81 8.68 -5.34 -4.89
C CYS A 81 9.94 -6.07 -5.40
N ASN A 82 11.00 -5.36 -5.81
CA ASN A 82 12.32 -5.92 -6.13
C ASN A 82 13.24 -5.96 -4.90
N VAL A 83 13.19 -4.91 -4.08
CA VAL A 83 14.08 -4.74 -2.92
C VAL A 83 13.62 -5.58 -1.73
N PHE A 84 12.31 -5.72 -1.53
CA PHE A 84 11.74 -6.49 -0.43
C PHE A 84 10.82 -7.62 -0.90
N PRO A 85 11.28 -8.55 -1.77
CA PRO A 85 10.44 -9.60 -2.33
C PRO A 85 9.88 -10.55 -1.26
N LEU A 86 8.60 -10.88 -1.42
CA LEU A 86 7.86 -11.85 -0.63
C LEU A 86 7.36 -12.98 -1.54
N ASP A 87 7.49 -14.23 -1.10
CA ASP A 87 6.86 -15.36 -1.77
C ASP A 87 5.32 -15.23 -1.64
N PRO A 88 4.58 -15.13 -2.76
CA PRO A 88 3.13 -14.89 -2.73
C PRO A 88 2.31 -16.07 -2.21
N LEU A 89 2.85 -17.29 -2.21
CA LEU A 89 2.14 -18.49 -1.76
C LEU A 89 2.48 -18.82 -0.31
N THR A 90 3.75 -18.66 0.07
CA THR A 90 4.23 -19.09 1.40
C THR A 90 4.38 -17.94 2.39
N GLY A 91 4.41 -16.68 1.92
CA GLY A 91 4.72 -15.52 2.76
C GLY A 91 6.17 -15.48 3.21
N LYS A 92 7.05 -16.32 2.66
CA LYS A 92 8.47 -16.32 2.99
C LYS A 92 9.14 -15.06 2.45
N HIS A 93 9.93 -14.39 3.29
CA HIS A 93 10.77 -13.28 2.85
C HIS A 93 11.89 -13.81 1.94
N LEU A 94 12.06 -13.21 0.76
CA LEU A 94 13.06 -13.59 -0.24
C LEU A 94 14.25 -12.62 -0.27
N TYR A 95 14.32 -11.69 0.68
CA TYR A 95 15.41 -10.74 0.87
C TYR A 95 16.17 -10.99 2.18
N ALA A 96 17.42 -10.55 2.23
CA ALA A 96 18.23 -10.58 3.45
C ALA A 96 17.88 -9.40 4.37
N LEU A 97 17.96 -9.61 5.68
CA LEU A 97 17.73 -8.60 6.72
C LEU A 97 18.97 -7.73 6.94
#